data_AF-R7YXD3-F1
#
_entry.id   AF-R7YXD3-F1
#
_cell.length_a   1.000
_cell.length_b   1.000
_cell.length_c   1.000
_cell.angle_alpha   90.00
_cell.angle_beta   90.00
_cell.angle_gamma   90.00
#
_symmetry.space_group_name_H-M   'P 1'
#
loop_
_entity.id
_entity.type
_entity.pdbx_description
1 polymer ?
#
loop_
_entity_poly.entity_id
_entity_poly.type
_entity_poly.pdbx_seq_one_letter_code
_entity_poly.pdbx_strand_id
1 'polypeptide(L)'
;MRLLAALSLLTTLTTSSSLPSPQHIFSNPSPDDSNTDYRIPTIHESAIQARRILSLETIGTLSTVFPSSHDSLSPSENRPSGLGGAPIGLMDYYGDCEPSTGNPTILAISIATSFKNVAAGSNITLSLRWHPQHGHPPSHAFHSAAALPRFSLIGHLEELDEDEVTKAGVAACFVKKHPDAAWWLPGNRIHESRWVRLVVEEVYWIGGFGDRAYIGWIPVEEWRNVTREEMERSKLPGEKTGWREWFGGGLGWEL
;
A
#
# COMPACT_ATOMS: atom_id res chain seq x y z
N MET A 1 -2.69 7.06 -71.73
CA MET A 1 -3.24 6.79 -70.38
C MET A 1 -3.66 5.33 -70.37
N ARG A 2 -3.06 4.40 -69.63
CA ARG A 2 -2.65 4.44 -68.22
C ARG A 2 -1.45 3.51 -67.99
N LEU A 3 -0.49 3.96 -67.19
CA LEU A 3 0.64 3.17 -66.69
C LEU A 3 0.16 2.24 -65.57
N LEU A 4 0.55 0.96 -65.64
CA LEU A 4 0.49 0.01 -64.53
C LEU A 4 1.79 0.15 -63.74
N ALA A 5 1.71 0.60 -62.49
CA ALA A 5 2.80 0.53 -61.53
C ALA A 5 2.34 -0.33 -60.35
N ALA A 6 2.91 -1.53 -60.25
CA ALA A 6 2.79 -2.40 -59.09
C ALA A 6 3.73 -1.85 -58.01
N LEU A 7 3.19 -1.43 -56.86
CA LEU A 7 3.98 -1.18 -55.66
C LEU A 7 3.91 -2.42 -54.75
N SER A 8 5.05 -3.08 -54.61
CA SER A 8 5.26 -4.21 -53.72
C SER A 8 5.21 -3.77 -52.24
N LEU A 9 4.44 -4.50 -51.43
CA LEU A 9 4.40 -4.39 -49.97
C LEU A 9 5.79 -4.67 -49.37
N LEU A 10 6.35 -3.74 -48.60
CA LEU A 10 7.34 -4.05 -47.57
C LEU A 10 6.60 -4.30 -46.26
N THR A 11 6.34 -5.57 -45.93
CA THR A 11 5.99 -5.97 -44.57
C THR A 11 7.26 -6.05 -43.74
N THR A 12 7.49 -5.08 -42.88
CA THR A 12 8.50 -5.17 -41.82
C THR A 12 8.11 -6.29 -40.86
N LEU A 13 8.80 -7.44 -40.93
CA LEU A 13 8.72 -8.44 -39.87
C LEU A 13 9.43 -7.87 -38.64
N THR A 14 8.66 -7.38 -37.67
CA THR A 14 9.14 -7.20 -36.31
C THR A 14 9.38 -8.57 -35.72
N THR A 15 10.62 -9.04 -35.70
CA THR A 15 11.01 -10.21 -34.91
C THR A 15 10.87 -9.83 -33.44
N SER A 16 9.76 -10.21 -32.82
CA SER A 16 9.61 -10.26 -31.38
C SER A 16 10.64 -11.26 -30.85
N SER A 17 11.69 -10.77 -30.21
CA SER A 17 12.61 -11.61 -29.46
C SER A 17 11.84 -12.26 -28.31
N SER A 18 11.65 -13.57 -28.39
CA SER A 18 11.18 -14.39 -27.27
C SER A 18 12.27 -14.40 -26.20
N LEU A 19 12.25 -13.40 -25.32
CA LEU A 19 13.04 -13.47 -24.09
C LEU A 19 12.55 -14.68 -23.27
N PRO A 20 13.45 -15.46 -22.66
CA PRO A 20 13.06 -16.55 -21.77
C PRO A 20 12.14 -16.03 -20.67
N SER A 21 11.12 -16.82 -20.31
CA SER A 21 10.09 -16.43 -19.35
C SER A 21 10.71 -16.15 -17.97
N PRO A 22 10.56 -14.94 -17.38
CA PRO A 22 11.12 -14.60 -16.08
C PRO A 22 10.33 -15.21 -14.90
N GLN A 23 9.54 -16.27 -15.13
CA GLN A 23 8.61 -16.86 -14.14
C GLN A 23 9.26 -17.18 -12.78
N HIS A 24 10.55 -17.52 -12.78
CA HIS A 24 11.28 -17.83 -11.54
C HIS A 24 11.49 -16.61 -10.62
N ILE A 25 11.46 -15.39 -11.16
CA ILE A 25 11.69 -14.15 -10.39
C ILE A 25 10.45 -13.74 -9.58
N PHE A 26 9.26 -14.24 -9.92
CA PHE A 26 7.99 -13.88 -9.25
C PHE A 26 7.35 -15.05 -8.49
N SER A 27 8.00 -16.20 -8.41
CA SER A 27 7.49 -17.39 -7.73
C SER A 27 8.28 -17.61 -6.45
N ASN A 28 7.62 -18.04 -5.36
CA ASN A 28 8.33 -18.50 -4.17
C ASN A 28 9.11 -19.79 -4.52
N PRO A 29 10.36 -19.97 -4.04
CA PRO A 29 11.14 -21.18 -4.30
C PRO A 29 10.55 -22.41 -3.60
N SER A 30 10.92 -23.58 -4.09
CA SER A 30 10.50 -24.85 -3.48
C SER A 30 11.21 -25.05 -2.12
N PRO A 31 10.59 -25.71 -1.13
CA PRO A 31 11.21 -25.96 0.18
C PRO A 31 12.56 -26.70 0.12
N ASP A 32 12.79 -27.47 -0.96
CA ASP A 32 13.99 -28.26 -1.18
C ASP A 32 15.13 -27.49 -1.87
N ASP A 33 14.93 -26.22 -2.24
CA ASP A 33 15.90 -25.39 -2.96
C ASP A 33 16.92 -24.78 -1.97
N SER A 34 17.68 -25.64 -1.31
CA SER A 34 18.60 -25.30 -0.21
C SER A 34 19.95 -24.74 -0.68
N ASN A 35 20.07 -24.24 -1.91
CA ASN A 35 21.34 -23.93 -2.57
C ASN A 35 21.63 -22.42 -2.70
N THR A 36 20.96 -21.59 -1.90
CA THR A 36 21.21 -20.16 -1.84
C THR A 36 21.63 -19.76 -0.43
N ASP A 37 22.70 -18.97 -0.29
CA ASP A 37 23.09 -18.25 0.95
C ASP A 37 22.02 -17.24 1.42
N TYR A 38 20.84 -17.25 0.80
CA TYR A 38 19.80 -16.26 0.93
C TYR A 38 18.53 -16.89 1.53
N ARG A 39 18.09 -16.37 2.69
CA ARG A 39 16.87 -16.83 3.37
C ARG A 39 15.69 -15.93 3.04
N ILE A 40 14.63 -16.51 2.49
CA ILE A 40 13.37 -15.79 2.28
C ILE A 40 12.69 -15.50 3.63
N PRO A 41 12.19 -14.28 3.85
CA PRO A 41 11.42 -13.95 5.04
C PRO A 41 10.21 -14.86 5.21
N THR A 42 9.97 -15.31 6.43
CA THR A 42 8.73 -16.02 6.79
C THR A 42 7.50 -15.12 6.63
N ILE A 43 6.32 -15.71 6.70
CA ILE A 43 5.04 -14.96 6.68
C ILE A 43 5.00 -13.94 7.82
N HIS A 44 5.41 -14.34 9.04
CA HIS A 44 5.45 -13.45 10.19
C HIS A 44 6.45 -12.30 10.00
N GLU A 45 7.66 -12.57 9.50
CA GLU A 45 8.65 -11.52 9.19
C GLU A 45 8.18 -10.57 8.08
N SER A 46 7.38 -11.08 7.15
CA SER A 46 6.73 -10.26 6.12
C SER A 46 5.63 -9.37 6.72
N ALA A 47 4.88 -9.88 7.70
CA ALA A 47 3.91 -9.10 8.47
C ALA A 47 4.60 -7.97 9.25
N ILE A 48 5.73 -8.27 9.90
CA ILE A 48 6.54 -7.26 10.61
C ILE A 48 6.99 -6.17 9.64
N GLN A 49 7.49 -6.53 8.46
CA GLN A 49 7.90 -5.55 7.44
C GLN A 49 6.70 -4.70 6.96
N ALA A 50 5.54 -5.31 6.72
CA ALA A 50 4.33 -4.60 6.31
C ALA A 50 3.88 -3.59 7.38
N ARG A 51 3.88 -3.99 8.66
CA ARG A 51 3.59 -3.11 9.80
C ARG A 51 4.64 -2.00 9.95
N ARG A 52 5.92 -2.31 9.71
CA ARG A 52 6.99 -1.31 9.70
C ARG A 52 6.76 -0.25 8.62
N ILE A 53 6.38 -0.65 7.40
CA ILE A 53 6.03 0.27 6.31
C ILE A 53 4.82 1.11 6.69
N LEU A 54 3.76 0.51 7.23
CA LEU A 54 2.57 1.23 7.70
C LEU A 54 2.94 2.35 8.69
N SER A 55 3.89 2.07 9.59
CA SER A 55 4.33 3.04 10.60
C SER A 55 5.15 4.21 10.03
N LEU A 56 5.95 3.95 8.99
CA LEU A 56 6.92 4.88 8.42
C LEU A 56 6.35 5.72 7.27
N GLU A 57 5.52 5.11 6.42
CA GLU A 57 4.77 5.79 5.38
C GLU A 57 3.55 6.49 5.99
N THR A 58 3.02 7.48 5.29
CA THR A 58 1.87 8.28 5.75
C THR A 58 0.82 8.50 4.67
N ILE A 59 1.11 8.07 3.44
CA ILE A 59 0.29 8.24 2.26
C ILE A 59 0.14 6.90 1.56
N GLY A 60 -1.08 6.56 1.15
CA GLY A 60 -1.37 5.36 0.37
C GLY A 60 -2.47 5.60 -0.66
N THR A 61 -2.79 4.55 -1.41
CA THR A 61 -3.86 4.60 -2.41
C THR A 61 -5.08 3.84 -1.90
N LEU A 62 -6.18 4.55 -1.63
CA LEU A 62 -7.47 3.93 -1.39
C LEU A 62 -8.11 3.54 -2.72
N SER A 63 -8.53 2.28 -2.85
CA SER A 63 -9.29 1.81 -4.01
C SER A 63 -10.69 1.39 -3.61
N THR A 64 -11.68 1.91 -4.33
CA THR A 64 -13.11 1.63 -4.14
C THR A 64 -13.78 1.40 -5.50
N VAL A 65 -15.02 0.94 -5.49
CA VAL A 65 -15.81 0.63 -6.69
C VAL A 65 -17.02 1.55 -6.73
N PHE A 66 -17.30 2.12 -7.91
CA PHE A 66 -18.51 2.90 -8.09
C PHE A 66 -19.75 2.00 -7.94
N PRO A 67 -20.77 2.43 -7.17
CA PRO A 67 -21.98 1.64 -6.99
C PRO A 67 -22.76 1.50 -8.30
N SER A 68 -23.38 0.33 -8.49
CA SER A 68 -24.15 0.02 -9.71
C SER A 68 -25.50 0.71 -9.78
N SER A 69 -26.09 1.07 -8.64
CA SER A 69 -27.41 1.69 -8.55
C SER A 69 -27.34 3.22 -8.56
N HIS A 70 -28.12 3.84 -9.44
CA HIS A 70 -28.25 5.29 -9.53
C HIS A 70 -28.80 5.94 -8.24
N ASP A 71 -29.55 5.21 -7.42
CA ASP A 71 -30.17 5.71 -6.19
C ASP A 71 -29.16 6.03 -5.06
N SER A 72 -27.93 5.54 -5.20
CA SER A 72 -26.82 5.81 -4.25
C SER A 72 -25.93 6.98 -4.67
N LEU A 73 -26.30 7.69 -5.75
CA LEU A 73 -25.57 8.85 -6.24
C LEU A 73 -26.00 10.09 -5.46
N SER A 74 -25.05 10.69 -4.73
CA SER A 74 -25.27 12.02 -4.15
C SER A 74 -25.69 13.00 -5.26
N PRO A 75 -26.84 13.69 -5.15
CA PRO A 75 -27.36 14.61 -6.17
C PRO A 75 -26.38 15.75 -6.53
N SER A 76 -25.38 15.99 -5.68
CA SER A 76 -24.39 17.05 -5.80
C SER A 76 -23.16 16.71 -6.63
N GLU A 77 -23.01 15.48 -7.12
CA GLU A 77 -21.85 15.09 -7.94
C GLU A 77 -22.24 15.01 -9.43
N ASN A 78 -21.57 15.79 -10.28
CA ASN A 78 -21.68 15.69 -11.74
C ASN A 78 -20.93 14.45 -12.26
N ARG A 79 -21.39 13.27 -11.84
CA ARG A 79 -20.76 11.98 -12.13
C ARG A 79 -21.23 11.47 -13.50
N PRO A 80 -20.32 11.07 -14.41
CA PRO A 80 -20.69 10.45 -15.67
C PRO A 80 -21.54 9.18 -15.48
N SER A 81 -22.50 8.96 -16.39
CA SER A 81 -23.29 7.72 -16.43
C SER A 81 -22.42 6.52 -16.82
N GLY A 82 -22.77 5.33 -16.33
CA GLY A 82 -22.14 4.07 -16.75
C GLY A 82 -20.85 3.68 -16.02
N LEU A 83 -20.54 4.33 -14.89
CA LEU A 83 -19.38 3.99 -14.07
C LEU A 83 -19.59 2.81 -13.11
N GLY A 84 -20.83 2.32 -12.94
CA GLY A 84 -21.13 1.24 -12.00
C GLY A 84 -20.23 0.02 -12.18
N GLY A 85 -19.60 -0.43 -11.09
CA GLY A 85 -18.64 -1.54 -11.10
C GLY A 85 -17.20 -1.16 -11.49
N ALA A 86 -16.95 0.05 -11.99
CA ALA A 86 -15.60 0.50 -12.28
C ALA A 86 -14.84 0.82 -10.97
N PRO A 87 -13.58 0.37 -10.82
CA PRO A 87 -12.75 0.76 -9.69
C PRO A 87 -12.17 2.17 -9.88
N ILE A 88 -11.92 2.85 -8.77
CA ILE A 88 -11.14 4.08 -8.71
C ILE A 88 -10.13 3.99 -7.57
N GLY A 89 -8.88 4.35 -7.86
CA GLY A 89 -7.82 4.47 -6.87
C GLY A 89 -7.42 5.94 -6.70
N LEU A 90 -7.48 6.45 -5.47
CA LEU A 90 -7.07 7.82 -5.13
C LEU A 90 -6.09 7.81 -3.97
N MET A 91 -5.20 8.80 -3.95
CA MET A 91 -4.26 8.98 -2.84
C MET A 91 -4.99 9.58 -1.63
N ASP A 92 -4.76 9.02 -0.45
CA ASP A 92 -5.30 9.53 0.80
C ASP A 92 -4.24 9.50 1.93
N TYR A 93 -4.42 10.38 2.91
CA TYR A 93 -3.61 10.44 4.12
C TYR A 93 -4.10 9.41 5.13
N TYR A 94 -3.17 8.72 5.76
CA TYR A 94 -3.45 7.83 6.88
C TYR A 94 -2.42 8.00 8.00
N GLY A 95 -2.73 7.47 9.19
CA GLY A 95 -1.83 7.40 10.32
C GLY A 95 -1.94 6.06 11.05
N ASP A 96 -0.81 5.57 11.55
CA ASP A 96 -0.76 4.41 12.46
C ASP A 96 -0.96 4.90 13.91
N CYS A 97 -2.16 5.41 14.18
CA CYS A 97 -2.50 6.06 15.46
C CYS A 97 -3.14 5.12 16.48
N GLU A 98 -3.47 3.90 16.05
CA GLU A 98 -3.96 2.82 16.89
C GLU A 98 -3.02 1.60 16.79
N PRO A 99 -1.72 1.76 17.11
CA PRO A 99 -0.69 0.78 16.73
C PRO A 99 -0.87 -0.60 17.39
N SER A 100 -1.65 -0.71 18.47
CA SER A 100 -2.00 -2.01 19.08
C SER A 100 -2.98 -2.84 18.25
N THR A 101 -3.69 -2.22 17.30
CA THR A 101 -4.71 -2.90 16.48
C THR A 101 -4.17 -3.34 15.11
N GLY A 102 -3.12 -2.65 14.63
CA GLY A 102 -2.67 -2.78 13.24
C GLY A 102 -3.64 -2.15 12.22
N ASN A 103 -4.64 -1.40 12.66
CA ASN A 103 -5.57 -0.70 11.76
C ASN A 103 -5.05 0.72 11.51
N PRO A 104 -4.91 1.15 10.24
CA PRO A 104 -4.62 2.55 9.96
C PRO A 104 -5.84 3.43 10.21
N THR A 105 -5.61 4.56 10.86
CA THR A 105 -6.58 5.63 11.05
C THR A 105 -6.54 6.56 9.85
N ILE A 106 -7.70 6.95 9.35
CA ILE A 106 -7.89 7.79 8.17
C ILE A 106 -8.78 8.98 8.56
N LEU A 107 -8.45 10.16 8.02
CA LEU A 107 -9.33 11.33 8.10
C LEU A 107 -10.24 11.32 6.86
N ALA A 108 -11.43 10.75 7.01
CA ALA A 108 -12.38 10.59 5.91
C ALA A 108 -13.05 11.94 5.60
N ILE A 109 -12.90 12.43 4.37
CA ILE A 109 -13.53 13.67 3.91
C ILE A 109 -14.77 13.31 3.08
N SER A 110 -15.97 13.62 3.59
CA SER A 110 -17.26 13.16 3.01
C SER A 110 -17.47 13.55 1.53
N ILE A 111 -16.78 14.60 1.04
CA ILE A 111 -16.88 15.03 -0.36
C ILE A 111 -16.11 14.13 -1.34
N ALA A 112 -15.09 13.40 -0.88
CA ALA A 112 -14.22 12.62 -1.75
C ALA A 112 -14.90 11.32 -2.23
N THR A 113 -14.60 10.93 -3.47
CA THR A 113 -15.25 9.80 -4.15
C THR A 113 -15.06 8.47 -3.40
N SER A 114 -13.89 8.23 -2.82
CA SER A 114 -13.60 7.02 -2.03
C SER A 114 -14.64 6.81 -0.92
N PHE A 115 -14.88 7.83 -0.10
CA PHE A 115 -15.79 7.73 1.04
C PHE A 115 -17.27 7.73 0.62
N LYS A 116 -17.62 8.41 -0.48
CA LYS A 116 -18.96 8.29 -1.08
C LYS A 116 -19.24 6.87 -1.59
N ASN A 117 -18.26 6.24 -2.22
CA ASN A 117 -18.40 4.86 -2.70
C ASN A 117 -18.54 3.90 -1.51
N VAL A 118 -17.74 4.06 -0.45
CA VAL A 118 -17.89 3.23 0.77
C VAL A 118 -19.26 3.43 1.42
N ALA A 119 -19.73 4.67 1.55
CA ALA A 119 -21.06 4.97 2.08
C ALA A 119 -22.19 4.35 1.22
N ALA A 120 -21.94 4.12 -0.07
CA ALA A 120 -22.83 3.41 -0.99
C ALA A 120 -22.63 1.88 -1.01
N GLY A 121 -21.83 1.33 -0.08
CA GLY A 121 -21.61 -0.12 0.07
C GLY A 121 -20.40 -0.68 -0.67
N SER A 122 -19.48 0.16 -1.16
CA SER A 122 -18.23 -0.32 -1.74
C SER A 122 -17.29 -0.90 -0.68
N ASN A 123 -16.67 -2.03 -1.01
CA ASN A 123 -15.45 -2.47 -0.33
C ASN A 123 -14.33 -1.44 -0.53
N ILE A 124 -13.34 -1.47 0.36
CA ILE A 124 -12.18 -0.58 0.30
C ILE A 124 -10.88 -1.35 0.49
N THR A 125 -9.84 -0.89 -0.19
CA THR A 125 -8.47 -1.37 0.02
C THR A 125 -7.53 -0.19 0.19
N LEU A 126 -6.50 -0.33 1.02
CA LEU A 126 -5.40 0.61 1.15
C LEU A 126 -4.12 -0.03 0.62
N SER A 127 -3.64 0.45 -0.53
CA SER A 127 -2.40 -0.03 -1.14
C SER A 127 -1.22 0.85 -0.75
N LEU A 128 -0.14 0.20 -0.32
CA LEU A 128 1.06 0.82 0.21
C LEU A 128 2.30 0.26 -0.49
N ARG A 129 3.33 1.09 -0.59
CA ARG A 129 4.66 0.69 -1.08
C ARG A 129 5.73 1.40 -0.28
N TRP A 130 6.85 0.73 -0.11
CA TRP A 130 7.99 1.30 0.58
C TRP A 130 8.77 2.28 -0.31
N HIS A 131 9.11 3.44 0.25
CA HIS A 131 10.02 4.43 -0.33
C HIS A 131 11.31 4.54 0.52
N PRO A 132 12.45 4.02 0.03
CA PRO A 132 13.73 4.13 0.70
C PRO A 132 14.09 5.58 0.99
N GLN A 133 14.60 5.82 2.19
CA GLN A 133 14.91 7.17 2.69
C GLN A 133 16.34 7.60 2.34
N HIS A 134 17.21 6.64 1.98
CA HIS A 134 18.53 6.89 1.40
C HIS A 134 18.47 6.73 -0.12
N GLY A 135 18.69 7.82 -0.85
CA GLY A 135 18.47 7.92 -2.30
C GLY A 135 19.53 7.27 -3.18
N HIS A 136 20.61 6.73 -2.64
CA HIS A 136 21.67 6.09 -3.44
C HIS A 136 22.05 4.74 -2.84
N PRO A 137 21.70 3.63 -3.51
CA PRO A 137 22.45 2.40 -3.35
C PRO A 137 23.92 2.68 -3.70
N PRO A 138 24.91 2.02 -3.08
CA PRO A 138 26.23 1.92 -3.71
C PRO A 138 26.02 1.45 -5.15
N SER A 139 26.80 2.00 -6.09
CA SER A 139 26.64 2.08 -7.56
C SER A 139 26.26 0.80 -8.33
N HIS A 140 25.96 -0.31 -7.66
CA HIS A 140 25.60 -1.61 -8.20
C HIS A 140 24.18 -2.09 -7.84
N ALA A 141 23.45 -1.43 -6.93
CA ALA A 141 22.15 -1.91 -6.44
C ALA A 141 20.97 -1.01 -6.87
N PHE A 142 20.73 -0.82 -8.18
CA PHE A 142 19.50 -0.16 -8.64
C PHE A 142 18.26 -1.00 -8.25
N HIS A 143 17.68 -0.71 -7.08
CA HIS A 143 16.40 -1.28 -6.71
C HIS A 143 15.30 -0.57 -7.52
N SER A 144 14.78 -1.25 -8.54
CA SER A 144 13.55 -0.81 -9.20
C SER A 144 12.44 -0.68 -8.14
N ALA A 145 11.47 0.21 -8.36
CA ALA A 145 10.32 0.32 -7.46
C ALA A 145 9.56 -1.01 -7.27
N ALA A 146 9.64 -1.92 -8.25
CA ALA A 146 9.06 -3.25 -8.19
C ALA A 146 9.87 -4.26 -7.35
N ALA A 147 11.16 -3.97 -7.10
CA ALA A 147 12.02 -4.77 -6.24
C ALA A 147 11.83 -4.46 -4.74
N LEU A 148 11.09 -3.40 -4.42
CA LEU A 148 10.83 -2.95 -3.06
C LEU A 148 9.48 -3.49 -2.57
N PRO A 149 9.32 -3.67 -1.25
CA PRO A 149 8.08 -4.17 -0.69
C PRO A 149 6.87 -3.29 -1.00
N ARG A 150 5.73 -3.94 -1.26
CA ARG A 150 4.42 -3.33 -1.48
C ARG A 150 3.31 -4.29 -1.09
N PHE A 151 2.19 -3.77 -0.63
CA PHE A 151 1.09 -4.58 -0.13
C PHE A 151 -0.24 -3.85 -0.21
N SER A 152 -1.32 -4.60 -0.05
CA SER A 152 -2.67 -4.09 0.04
C SER A 152 -3.32 -4.59 1.32
N LEU A 153 -3.93 -3.68 2.06
CA LEU A 153 -4.82 -3.98 3.18
C LEU A 153 -6.25 -3.94 2.65
N ILE A 154 -7.03 -4.99 2.95
CA ILE A 154 -8.42 -5.12 2.54
C ILE A 154 -9.28 -5.20 3.79
N GLY A 155 -10.41 -4.50 3.78
CA GLY A 155 -11.38 -4.56 4.88
C GLY A 155 -12.45 -3.48 4.75
N HIS A 156 -12.90 -2.97 5.89
CA HIS A 156 -13.97 -1.97 5.98
C HIS A 156 -13.60 -0.78 6.86
N LEU A 157 -14.33 0.32 6.69
CA LEU A 157 -14.19 1.50 7.53
C LEU A 157 -15.17 1.43 8.71
N GLU A 158 -14.64 1.68 9.91
CA GLU A 158 -15.43 1.93 11.11
C GLU A 158 -15.18 3.36 11.58
N GLU A 159 -16.25 4.09 11.88
CA GLU A 159 -16.14 5.44 12.44
C GLU A 159 -15.70 5.36 13.90
N LEU A 160 -14.73 6.20 14.28
CA LEU A 160 -14.26 6.30 15.66
C LEU A 160 -15.16 7.26 16.44
N ASP A 161 -15.61 6.85 17.62
CA ASP A 161 -16.33 7.75 18.52
C ASP A 161 -15.38 8.77 19.22
N GLU A 162 -15.96 9.78 19.85
CA GLU A 162 -15.18 10.84 20.51
C GLU A 162 -14.30 10.31 21.66
N ASP A 163 -14.73 9.26 22.35
CA ASP A 163 -14.00 8.65 23.46
C ASP A 163 -12.78 7.89 22.95
N GLU A 164 -12.94 7.12 21.86
CA GLU A 164 -11.86 6.43 21.16
C GLU A 164 -10.82 7.41 20.63
N VAL A 165 -11.28 8.47 19.94
CA VAL A 165 -10.43 9.53 19.38
C VAL A 165 -9.61 10.21 20.48
N THR A 166 -10.26 10.56 21.60
CA THR A 166 -9.62 11.26 22.71
C THR A 166 -8.65 10.34 23.46
N LYS A 167 -9.07 9.12 23.78
CA LYS A 167 -8.26 8.15 24.54
C LYS A 167 -7.00 7.72 23.80
N ALA A 168 -7.09 7.52 22.48
CA ALA A 168 -5.94 7.18 21.66
C ALA A 168 -5.13 8.41 21.20
N GLY A 169 -5.63 9.63 21.42
CA GLY A 169 -4.97 10.86 20.98
C GLY A 169 -4.85 10.95 19.46
N VAL A 170 -5.86 10.44 18.73
CA VAL A 170 -5.85 10.24 17.28
C VAL A 170 -5.49 11.54 16.55
N ALA A 171 -6.15 12.65 16.90
CA ALA A 171 -5.93 13.94 16.23
C ALA A 171 -4.46 14.41 16.36
N ALA A 172 -3.88 14.31 17.56
CA ALA A 172 -2.50 14.72 17.80
C ALA A 172 -1.50 13.81 17.07
N CYS A 173 -1.74 12.50 17.08
CA CYS A 173 -0.94 11.55 16.31
C CYS A 173 -1.00 11.83 14.80
N PHE A 174 -2.20 12.04 14.27
CA PHE A 174 -2.41 12.24 12.83
C PHE A 174 -1.78 13.55 12.35
N VAL A 175 -2.01 14.67 13.06
CA VAL A 175 -1.41 15.97 12.71
C VAL A 175 0.12 15.97 12.84
N LYS A 176 0.68 15.16 13.73
CA LYS A 176 2.15 14.97 13.78
C LYS A 176 2.71 14.37 12.48
N LYS A 177 1.94 13.50 11.82
CA LYS A 177 2.30 12.92 10.51
C LYS A 177 1.93 13.84 9.34
N HIS A 178 0.82 14.57 9.48
CA HIS A 178 0.23 15.45 8.46
C HIS A 178 -0.08 16.83 9.04
N PRO A 179 0.91 17.73 9.16
CA PRO A 179 0.72 19.02 9.84
C PRO A 179 -0.32 19.93 9.17
N ASP A 180 -0.45 19.81 7.86
CA ASP A 180 -1.44 20.51 7.04
C ASP A 180 -2.88 20.07 7.36
N ALA A 181 -3.09 18.81 7.77
CA ALA A 181 -4.40 18.29 8.12
C ALA A 181 -5.09 19.01 9.29
N ALA A 182 -4.34 19.75 10.10
CA ALA A 182 -4.88 20.61 11.15
C ALA A 182 -5.97 21.59 10.64
N TRP A 183 -5.92 21.96 9.36
CA TRP A 183 -6.89 22.89 8.76
C TRP A 183 -8.22 22.25 8.37
N TRP A 184 -8.34 20.91 8.32
CA TRP A 184 -9.56 20.20 7.91
C TRP A 184 -9.91 19.02 8.81
N LEU A 185 -9.54 19.09 10.08
CA LEU A 185 -10.03 18.19 11.13
C LEU A 185 -11.56 18.30 11.29
N PRO A 186 -12.21 17.30 11.92
CA PRO A 186 -13.65 17.34 12.16
C PRO A 186 -14.07 18.63 12.87
N GLY A 187 -15.24 19.16 12.49
CA GLY A 187 -15.72 20.48 12.93
C GLY A 187 -15.40 21.65 11.99
N ASN A 188 -14.70 21.41 10.87
CA ASN A 188 -14.57 22.40 9.81
C ASN A 188 -15.94 22.71 9.16
N ARG A 189 -16.18 23.98 8.81
CA ARG A 189 -17.46 24.48 8.26
C ARG A 189 -17.59 24.35 6.74
N ILE A 190 -16.51 24.03 6.02
CA ILE A 190 -16.48 23.96 4.54
C ILE A 190 -16.78 22.54 4.07
N HIS A 191 -16.01 21.57 4.57
CA HIS A 191 -16.17 20.16 4.26
C HIS A 191 -16.21 19.35 5.55
N GLU A 192 -17.18 18.45 5.64
CA GLU A 192 -17.29 17.50 6.73
C GLU A 192 -16.17 16.46 6.62
N SER A 193 -15.46 16.27 7.73
CA SER A 193 -14.49 15.19 7.91
C SER A 193 -14.77 14.45 9.20
N ARG A 194 -14.40 13.17 9.23
CA ARG A 194 -14.63 12.25 10.34
C ARG A 194 -13.46 11.29 10.49
N TRP A 195 -13.21 10.85 11.72
CA TRP A 195 -12.18 9.87 12.01
C TRP A 195 -12.73 8.47 11.74
N VAL A 196 -12.00 7.71 10.94
CA VAL A 196 -12.34 6.31 10.67
C VAL A 196 -11.10 5.45 10.84
N ARG A 197 -11.27 4.21 11.28
CA ARG A 197 -10.25 3.17 11.19
C ARG A 197 -10.56 2.26 10.01
N LEU A 198 -9.54 1.86 9.26
CA LEU A 198 -9.65 0.72 8.34
C LEU A 198 -9.40 -0.55 9.14
N VAL A 199 -10.46 -1.28 9.45
CA VAL A 199 -10.35 -2.59 10.09
C VAL A 199 -9.78 -3.55 9.07
N VAL A 200 -8.57 -4.04 9.31
CA VAL A 200 -7.88 -4.96 8.41
C VAL A 200 -8.46 -6.36 8.57
N GLU A 201 -8.95 -6.90 7.46
CA GLU A 201 -9.50 -8.26 7.36
C GLU A 201 -8.56 -9.18 6.58
N GLU A 202 -7.93 -8.67 5.51
CA GLU A 202 -7.00 -9.44 4.69
C GLU A 202 -5.78 -8.61 4.30
N VAL A 203 -4.64 -9.28 4.09
CA VAL A 203 -3.37 -8.64 3.72
C VAL A 203 -2.74 -9.38 2.55
N TYR A 204 -2.51 -8.69 1.45
CA TYR A 204 -1.78 -9.23 0.29
C TYR A 204 -0.42 -8.56 0.16
N TRP A 205 0.65 -9.35 0.22
CA TRP A 205 2.03 -8.89 0.32
C TRP A 205 2.88 -9.27 -0.89
N ILE A 206 3.73 -8.33 -1.31
CA ILE A 206 4.81 -8.53 -2.27
C ILE A 206 6.07 -7.93 -1.65
N GLY A 207 6.96 -8.74 -1.09
CA GLY A 207 8.18 -8.21 -0.43
C GLY A 207 9.27 -7.73 -1.39
N GLY A 208 9.14 -8.01 -2.69
CA GLY A 208 10.11 -7.70 -3.73
C GLY A 208 9.95 -8.68 -4.88
N PHE A 209 11.06 -9.16 -5.43
CA PHE A 209 11.04 -10.30 -6.35
C PHE A 209 10.92 -11.62 -5.55
N GLY A 210 10.09 -12.54 -6.01
CA GLY A 210 9.68 -13.77 -5.32
C GLY A 210 10.79 -14.80 -5.10
N ASP A 211 11.90 -14.67 -5.82
CA ASP A 211 13.15 -15.42 -5.57
C ASP A 211 13.87 -14.96 -4.30
N ARG A 212 13.53 -13.78 -3.79
CA ARG A 212 14.19 -13.11 -2.65
C ARG A 212 13.22 -12.72 -1.55
N ALA A 213 11.93 -12.75 -1.80
CA ALA A 213 10.96 -12.32 -0.80
C ALA A 213 9.69 -13.14 -0.90
N TYR A 214 9.02 -13.29 0.23
CA TYR A 214 7.69 -13.88 0.24
C TYR A 214 6.74 -13.04 -0.60
N ILE A 215 5.98 -13.70 -1.47
CA ILE A 215 4.83 -13.15 -2.18
C ILE A 215 3.61 -14.00 -1.82
N GLY A 216 2.56 -13.36 -1.30
CA GLY A 216 1.32 -14.07 -0.97
C GLY A 216 0.48 -13.37 0.08
N TRP A 217 -0.53 -14.11 0.54
CA TRP A 217 -1.46 -13.67 1.58
C TRP A 217 -0.83 -13.84 2.96
N ILE A 218 -0.87 -12.78 3.76
CA ILE A 218 -0.51 -12.83 5.18
C ILE A 218 -1.81 -13.07 5.96
N PRO A 219 -1.92 -14.15 6.74
CA PRO A 219 -3.07 -14.37 7.61
C PRO A 219 -3.30 -13.17 8.53
N VAL A 220 -4.54 -12.74 8.71
CA VAL A 220 -4.85 -11.55 9.51
C VAL A 220 -4.39 -11.66 10.97
N GLU A 221 -4.32 -12.87 11.51
CA GLU A 221 -3.78 -13.11 12.85
C GLU A 221 -2.28 -12.85 12.93
N GLU A 222 -1.51 -13.15 11.87
CA GLU A 222 -0.09 -12.78 11.79
C GLU A 222 0.06 -11.26 11.78
N TRP A 223 -0.79 -10.54 11.04
CA TRP A 223 -0.82 -9.08 11.01
C TRP A 223 -1.11 -8.45 12.38
N ARG A 224 -2.11 -9.00 13.09
CA ARG A 224 -2.55 -8.53 14.41
C ARG A 224 -1.54 -8.84 15.50
N ASN A 225 -0.83 -9.96 15.42
CA ASN A 225 0.12 -10.40 16.43
C ASN A 225 1.48 -9.69 16.37
N VAL A 226 1.76 -8.91 15.32
CA VAL A 226 3.00 -8.12 15.25
C VAL A 226 3.04 -7.10 16.39
N THR A 227 4.13 -7.18 17.17
CA THR A 227 4.42 -6.28 18.27
C THR A 227 5.22 -5.05 17.82
N ARG A 228 5.17 -4.01 18.64
CA ARG A 228 5.98 -2.80 18.43
C ARG A 228 7.47 -3.12 18.50
N GLU A 229 7.88 -4.00 19.40
CA GLU A 229 9.27 -4.39 19.60
C GLU A 229 9.82 -5.12 18.36
N GLU A 230 9.01 -5.95 17.70
CA GLU A 230 9.37 -6.59 16.44
C GLU A 230 9.51 -5.59 15.31
N MET A 231 8.58 -4.64 15.20
CA MET A 231 8.67 -3.55 14.23
C MET A 231 9.94 -2.71 14.43
N GLU A 232 10.26 -2.34 15.67
CA GLU A 232 11.44 -1.53 15.98
C GLU A 232 12.77 -2.27 15.76
N ARG A 233 12.78 -3.61 15.81
CA ARG A 233 13.95 -4.44 15.46
C ARG A 233 14.06 -4.73 13.97
N SER A 234 12.99 -4.55 13.21
CA SER A 234 12.98 -4.76 11.78
C SER A 234 13.51 -3.53 11.05
N LYS A 235 14.26 -3.78 9.96
CA LYS A 235 14.83 -2.73 9.13
C LYS A 235 14.47 -3.00 7.67
N LEU A 236 13.86 -2.01 7.03
CA LEU A 236 13.53 -2.08 5.61
C LEU A 236 14.73 -1.72 4.74
N PRO A 237 14.78 -2.21 3.49
CA PRO A 237 15.82 -1.85 2.54
C PRO A 237 15.92 -0.32 2.36
N GLY A 238 17.09 0.26 2.68
CA GLY A 238 17.32 1.71 2.56
C GLY A 238 16.60 2.58 3.60
N GLU A 239 16.11 1.99 4.70
CA GLU A 239 15.66 2.70 5.90
C GLU A 239 16.85 3.38 6.61
N LYS A 240 16.69 4.65 7.03
CA LYS A 240 17.71 5.31 7.83
C LYS A 240 17.76 4.70 9.22
N THR A 241 18.95 4.37 9.70
CA THR A 241 19.13 4.03 11.12
C THR A 241 18.79 5.24 11.99
N GLY A 242 17.94 5.04 12.98
CA GLY A 242 17.59 6.09 13.94
C GLY A 242 18.78 6.38 14.87
N TRP A 243 18.79 7.56 15.50
CA TRP A 243 19.83 7.95 16.48
C TRP A 243 19.94 6.97 17.68
N ARG A 244 18.91 6.12 17.89
CA ARG A 244 18.84 5.09 18.96
C ARG A 244 19.68 3.85 18.68
N GLU A 245 19.96 3.51 17.41
CA GLU A 245 20.76 2.32 17.03
C GLU A 245 22.27 2.57 17.07
N TRP A 246 22.73 3.83 17.07
CA TRP A 246 24.17 4.14 17.15
C TRP A 246 24.80 3.65 18.47
N PHE A 247 23.98 3.42 19.50
CA PHE A 247 24.41 2.93 20.82
C PHE A 247 23.99 1.49 21.13
N GLY A 248 23.25 0.81 20.23
CA GLY A 248 22.71 -0.53 20.49
C GLY A 248 22.77 -1.38 19.23
N GLY A 249 23.83 -2.18 19.10
CA GLY A 249 24.12 -3.00 17.92
C GLY A 249 22.94 -3.90 17.52
N GLY A 250 22.33 -3.59 16.38
CA GLY A 250 21.33 -4.42 15.71
C GLY A 250 21.96 -5.17 14.53
N LEU A 251 21.70 -6.48 14.47
CA LEU A 251 22.09 -7.40 13.39
C LEU A 251 21.44 -6.93 12.07
N GLY A 252 22.27 -6.43 11.15
CA GLY A 252 21.84 -6.00 9.83
C GLY A 252 21.58 -7.18 8.90
N TRP A 253 20.48 -7.10 8.16
CA TRP A 253 20.25 -7.94 6.98
C TRP A 253 21.00 -7.29 5.80
N GLU A 254 22.05 -7.94 5.33
CA GLU A 254 22.71 -7.58 4.08
C GLU A 254 22.00 -8.27 2.91
N LEU A 255 21.90 -7.53 1.79
CA LEU A 255 21.28 -7.93 0.53
C LEU A 255 22.20 -8.84 -0.29
#